data_AF-R6XD72-F1
#
_entry.id   AF-R6XD72-F1
#
_cell.length_a   1.000
_cell.length_b   1.000
_cell.length_c   1.000
_cell.angle_alpha   90.00
_cell.angle_beta   90.00
_cell.angle_gamma   90.00
#
_symmetry.space_group_name_H-M   'P 1'
#
loop_
_entity.id
_entity.type
_entity.pdbx_description
1 polymer ?
#
loop_
_entity_poly.entity_id
_entity_poly.type
_entity_poly.pdbx_seq_one_letter_code
_entity_poly.pdbx_strand_id
1 'polypeptide(L)'
;MLESGYVVLFRGNNIAEVRDFSGERVGDKAYRVEERKQKAKVSVVKIYVPTREGSKVREARYALATGGKRIVDDELGDILIDCTLLNDFDFDSFEDLDDVGYFAMEKDNIVEEAWSYDGKKFGYDIYRFVKRFGDNGLAVVSNRPGKGRDVRYALVSGGVETKSGLWMGGEMLTDFDFDSYNILTYNILTTGYIVLKKDGGVAEVRDADGDVYTQSAYEKISGFSVGDIYAVRTGSGKDTRYALARGGYDFGGVVWEPAMLTGFDYTMVRGLNYSNNEYDVRPTLFILLEKSDGSREIRNIDGRVALSGQLPEVVPFYGMLVVKGENGYDLYNGDGTKTGVTGFRNIFSKQIEEYRIIKTTADSGEVRYSVMNAIDGSRLILENYDENAVCDRYYDAILATVTELVRAVKNDDFAALRKVVADEELVRKYEALLGRYNAGDRAGLTDDPSFGLLNLRLNYYEFNGTVTASERVAFVDAQSGRAEALFTVPIYDETHPMGYSETVSLVSDGKGNFRISAVGYHLFDYPDMLYYNGQEDAD
;
A
#
# COMPACT_ATOMS: atom_id res chain seq x y z
N MET A 1 72.62 -18.66 39.35
CA MET A 1 72.02 -18.75 38.02
C MET A 1 71.38 -17.40 37.75
N LEU A 2 71.94 -16.60 36.84
CA LEU A 2 71.32 -15.36 36.38
C LEU A 2 70.22 -15.77 35.40
N GLU A 3 68.97 -15.39 35.68
CA GLU A 3 67.88 -15.50 34.73
C GLU A 3 68.26 -14.78 33.44
N SER A 4 68.13 -15.46 32.30
CA SER A 4 68.44 -14.92 30.99
C SER A 4 67.47 -13.80 30.64
N GLY A 5 67.87 -12.55 30.87
CA GLY A 5 67.12 -11.36 30.48
C GLY A 5 67.57 -10.80 29.12
N TYR A 6 66.68 -10.03 28.50
CA TYR A 6 66.88 -9.40 27.19
C TYR A 6 66.76 -7.87 27.30
N VAL A 7 67.43 -7.15 26.40
CA VAL A 7 67.29 -5.70 26.21
C VAL A 7 66.59 -5.46 24.87
N VAL A 8 65.44 -4.80 24.90
CA VAL A 8 64.63 -4.50 23.71
C VAL A 8 64.80 -3.02 23.34
N LEU A 9 65.32 -2.76 22.15
CA LEU A 9 65.54 -1.41 21.63
C LEU A 9 64.41 -1.03 20.68
N PHE A 10 63.85 0.16 20.87
CA PHE A 10 62.73 0.68 20.07
C PHE A 10 63.18 1.81 19.14
N ARG A 11 62.61 1.85 17.93
CA ARG A 11 62.66 3.02 17.03
C ARG A 11 61.25 3.57 16.88
N GLY A 12 60.94 4.64 17.61
CA GLY A 12 59.57 5.07 17.81
C GLY A 12 58.80 4.01 18.62
N ASN A 13 57.67 3.54 18.10
CA ASN A 13 56.84 2.53 18.77
C ASN A 13 57.11 1.08 18.31
N ASN A 14 58.03 0.88 17.37
CA ASN A 14 58.36 -0.44 16.82
C ASN A 14 59.67 -0.96 17.37
N ILE A 15 59.80 -2.28 17.49
CA ILE A 15 61.04 -2.94 17.89
C ILE A 15 62.06 -2.74 16.77
N ALA A 16 63.22 -2.23 17.12
CA ALA A 16 64.34 -2.03 16.21
C ALA A 16 65.36 -3.16 16.31
N GLU A 17 65.64 -3.61 17.53
CA GLU A 17 66.64 -4.64 17.82
C GLU A 17 66.36 -5.28 19.19
N VAL A 18 66.72 -6.55 19.36
CA VAL A 18 66.77 -7.22 20.66
C VAL A 18 68.18 -7.71 20.92
N ARG A 19 68.68 -7.54 22.14
CA ARG A 19 70.00 -7.99 22.59
C ARG A 19 69.90 -8.84 23.84
N ASP A 20 70.85 -9.73 24.06
CA ASP A 20 71.01 -10.39 25.36
C ASP A 20 71.85 -9.51 26.32
N PHE A 21 72.03 -9.96 27.56
CA PHE A 21 72.85 -9.25 28.55
C PHE A 21 74.36 -9.29 28.29
N SER A 22 74.83 -10.08 27.32
CA SER A 22 76.20 -9.96 26.81
C SER A 22 76.34 -8.78 25.83
N GLY A 23 75.21 -8.23 25.38
CA GLY A 23 75.15 -7.14 24.40
C GLY A 23 75.12 -7.64 22.96
N GLU A 24 75.11 -8.95 22.73
CA GLU A 24 74.98 -9.54 21.41
C GLU A 24 73.54 -9.46 20.92
N ARG A 25 73.37 -9.23 19.61
CA ARG A 25 72.06 -9.17 18.97
C ARG A 25 71.43 -10.55 18.95
N VAL A 26 70.17 -10.62 19.37
CA VAL A 26 69.37 -11.85 19.36
C VAL A 26 68.37 -11.75 18.22
N GLY A 27 68.68 -12.43 17.12
CA GLY A 27 67.86 -12.51 15.93
C GLY A 27 67.87 -11.28 15.02
N ASP A 28 67.36 -11.46 13.82
CA ASP A 28 67.34 -10.45 12.76
C ASP A 28 66.06 -9.63 12.78
N LYS A 29 64.92 -10.24 13.15
CA LYS A 29 63.61 -9.58 13.17
C LYS A 29 62.89 -9.88 14.47
N ALA A 30 62.21 -8.89 15.01
CA ALA A 30 61.41 -9.02 16.22
C ALA A 30 60.12 -8.21 16.10
N TYR A 31 58.99 -8.81 16.50
CA TYR A 31 57.69 -8.17 16.48
C TYR A 31 56.97 -8.32 17.82
N ARG A 32 56.12 -7.34 18.14
CA ARG A 32 55.21 -7.45 19.28
C ARG A 32 54.10 -8.43 18.93
N VAL A 33 53.81 -9.36 19.82
CA VAL A 33 52.66 -10.28 19.73
C VAL A 33 51.45 -9.57 20.32
N GLU A 34 50.29 -9.70 19.67
CA GLU A 34 49.04 -9.25 20.28
C GLU A 34 48.67 -10.19 21.43
N GLU A 35 48.60 -9.64 22.64
CA GLU A 35 48.46 -10.40 23.88
C GLU A 35 47.27 -11.39 23.80
N ARG A 36 47.48 -12.64 24.24
CA ARG A 36 46.51 -13.76 24.35
C ARG A 36 46.10 -14.52 23.08
N LYS A 37 46.68 -14.26 21.89
CA LYS A 37 46.26 -14.96 20.66
C LYS A 37 47.38 -15.65 19.90
N GLN A 38 48.16 -16.48 20.60
CA GLN A 38 48.88 -17.58 19.94
C GLN A 38 47.98 -18.82 19.95
N LYS A 39 47.63 -19.31 18.76
CA LYS A 39 46.82 -20.52 18.60
C LYS A 39 47.63 -21.51 17.78
N ALA A 40 47.90 -22.67 18.37
CA ALA A 40 48.81 -23.69 17.83
C ALA A 40 50.16 -23.10 17.34
N LYS A 41 50.35 -22.96 16.03
CA LYS A 41 51.61 -22.52 15.40
C LYS A 41 51.62 -21.07 14.94
N VAL A 42 50.49 -20.37 15.05
CA VAL A 42 50.33 -19.00 14.53
C VAL A 42 50.19 -18.00 15.67
N SER A 43 50.91 -16.89 15.53
CA SER A 43 50.84 -15.72 16.40
C SER A 43 50.40 -14.51 15.58
N VAL A 44 49.50 -13.70 16.14
CA VAL A 44 49.20 -12.38 15.58
C VAL A 44 50.26 -11.40 16.07
N VAL A 45 50.92 -10.72 15.14
CA VAL A 45 51.95 -9.72 15.42
C VAL A 45 51.51 -8.35 14.94
N LYS A 46 52.02 -7.29 15.58
CA LYS A 46 51.70 -5.90 15.19
C LYS A 46 52.91 -4.99 15.04
N ILE A 47 52.73 -3.98 14.20
CA ILE A 47 53.59 -2.78 14.10
C ILE A 47 52.74 -1.52 14.20
N TYR A 48 53.37 -0.38 14.48
CA TYR A 48 52.75 0.94 14.47
C TYR A 48 53.25 1.77 13.28
N VAL A 49 52.35 2.17 12.39
CA VAL A 49 52.66 2.99 11.20
C VAL A 49 52.07 4.40 11.34
N PRO A 50 52.73 5.47 10.84
CA PRO A 50 52.14 6.80 10.80
C PRO A 50 50.90 6.84 9.90
N THR A 51 49.82 7.50 10.35
CA THR A 51 48.58 7.62 9.55
C THR A 51 48.73 8.43 8.25
N ARG A 52 49.79 9.24 8.16
CA ARG A 52 50.27 9.94 6.96
C ARG A 52 51.74 10.30 7.13
N GLU A 53 52.44 10.59 6.05
CA GLU A 53 53.86 10.96 6.11
C GLU A 53 54.08 12.15 7.07
N GLY A 54 55.03 12.00 8.01
CA GLY A 54 55.30 12.98 9.06
C GLY A 54 54.29 13.04 10.22
N SER A 55 53.25 12.20 10.24
CA SER A 55 52.24 12.17 11.31
C SER A 55 52.83 11.70 12.65
N LYS A 56 52.44 12.38 13.73
CA LYS A 56 52.65 11.90 15.10
C LYS A 56 51.62 10.83 15.51
N VAL A 57 50.47 10.79 14.83
CA VAL A 57 49.43 9.77 15.05
C VAL A 57 49.86 8.50 14.34
N ARG A 58 49.83 7.39 15.07
CA ARG A 58 50.17 6.06 14.55
C ARG A 58 49.04 5.10 14.82
N GLU A 59 48.81 4.21 13.87
CA GLU A 59 47.83 3.12 13.98
C GLU A 59 48.56 1.77 14.03
N ALA A 60 47.92 0.78 14.65
CA ALA A 60 48.42 -0.58 14.63
C ALA A 60 48.09 -1.22 13.28
N ARG A 61 49.07 -1.94 12.72
CA ARG A 61 48.89 -2.83 11.59
C ARG A 61 49.29 -4.23 11.99
N TYR A 62 48.51 -5.21 11.56
CA TYR A 62 48.61 -6.59 12.00
C TYR A 62 49.09 -7.50 10.87
N ALA A 63 49.81 -8.55 11.24
CA ALA A 63 50.18 -9.65 10.38
C ALA A 63 50.16 -10.96 11.17
N LEU A 64 50.16 -12.08 10.48
CA LEU A 64 50.28 -13.41 11.07
C LEU A 64 51.71 -13.90 10.92
N ALA A 65 52.21 -14.57 11.96
CA ALA A 65 53.55 -15.13 11.98
C ALA A 65 53.53 -16.57 12.48
N THR A 66 54.46 -17.39 12.00
CA THR A 66 54.69 -18.75 12.49
C THR A 66 56.16 -18.99 12.82
N GLY A 67 56.40 -19.93 13.74
CA GLY A 67 57.73 -20.22 14.28
C GLY A 67 58.30 -19.06 15.10
N GLY A 68 59.63 -19.01 15.20
CA GLY A 68 60.34 -18.00 15.99
C GLY A 68 60.45 -18.35 17.48
N LYS A 69 61.26 -17.55 18.18
CA LYS A 69 61.50 -17.65 19.62
C LYS A 69 60.67 -16.59 20.35
N ARG A 70 59.80 -17.02 21.26
CA ARG A 70 58.99 -16.13 22.11
C ARG A 70 59.80 -15.71 23.34
N ILE A 71 59.83 -14.41 23.60
CA ILE A 71 60.29 -13.81 24.84
C ILE A 71 59.06 -13.30 25.56
N VAL A 72 58.86 -13.77 26.79
CA VAL A 72 57.79 -13.29 27.67
C VAL A 72 58.26 -12.01 28.34
N ASP A 73 57.49 -10.93 28.19
CA ASP A 73 57.77 -9.63 28.79
C ASP A 73 56.49 -9.07 29.39
N ASP A 74 56.47 -9.01 30.73
CA ASP A 74 55.28 -8.69 31.53
C ASP A 74 54.85 -7.22 31.40
N GLU A 75 55.74 -6.31 30.95
CA GLU A 75 55.45 -4.87 30.84
C GLU A 75 55.17 -4.42 29.41
N LEU A 76 55.78 -5.06 28.40
CA LEU A 76 55.72 -4.64 26.99
C LEU A 76 54.88 -5.55 26.09
N GLY A 77 54.39 -6.67 26.64
CA GLY A 77 53.77 -7.75 25.91
C GLY A 77 54.80 -8.62 25.20
N ASP A 78 54.42 -9.85 24.89
CA ASP A 78 55.36 -10.83 24.35
C ASP A 78 55.98 -10.41 23.02
N ILE A 79 57.23 -10.81 22.84
CA ILE A 79 58.02 -10.51 21.64
C ILE A 79 58.33 -11.82 20.91
N LEU A 80 58.14 -11.82 19.60
CA LEU A 80 58.47 -12.95 18.74
C LEU A 80 59.66 -12.61 17.86
N ILE A 81 60.76 -13.35 18.01
CA ILE A 81 62.03 -13.18 17.29
C ILE A 81 62.19 -14.25 16.22
N ASP A 82 62.74 -13.89 15.06
CA ASP A 82 63.07 -14.79 13.95
C ASP A 82 61.88 -15.66 13.50
N CYS A 83 60.67 -15.09 13.55
CA CYS A 83 59.49 -15.72 12.97
C CYS A 83 59.42 -15.53 11.45
N THR A 84 58.63 -16.37 10.82
CA THR A 84 58.24 -16.22 9.41
C THR A 84 56.87 -15.55 9.36
N LEU A 85 56.78 -14.40 8.70
CA LEU A 85 55.49 -13.77 8.41
C LEU A 85 54.74 -14.61 7.36
N LEU A 86 53.47 -14.85 7.62
CA LEU A 86 52.55 -15.54 6.70
C LEU A 86 51.90 -14.56 5.72
N ASN A 87 51.77 -13.29 6.11
CA ASN A 87 51.30 -12.17 5.30
C ASN A 87 51.96 -10.85 5.72
N ASP A 88 51.74 -9.79 4.94
CA ASP A 88 52.28 -8.46 5.19
C ASP A 88 51.42 -7.67 6.21
N PHE A 89 51.97 -6.58 6.74
CA PHE A 89 51.29 -5.70 7.70
C PHE A 89 50.29 -4.74 7.05
N ASP A 90 49.38 -5.29 6.24
CA ASP A 90 48.39 -4.52 5.47
C ASP A 90 47.04 -4.38 6.20
N PHE A 91 46.86 -5.10 7.31
CA PHE A 91 45.58 -5.25 8.01
C PHE A 91 45.48 -4.29 9.21
N ASP A 92 44.33 -3.65 9.41
CA ASP A 92 44.04 -2.77 10.56
C ASP A 92 43.30 -3.47 11.70
N SER A 93 42.69 -4.62 11.44
CA SER A 93 42.08 -5.47 12.46
C SER A 93 42.20 -6.95 12.11
N PHE A 94 41.79 -7.78 13.06
CA PHE A 94 41.69 -9.21 12.87
C PHE A 94 40.65 -9.80 13.83
N GLU A 95 40.02 -10.90 13.43
CA GLU A 95 39.08 -11.68 14.22
C GLU A 95 39.66 -13.07 14.51
N ASP A 96 39.42 -13.56 15.73
CA ASP A 96 39.80 -14.91 16.16
C ASP A 96 38.58 -15.82 16.06
N LEU A 97 38.61 -16.75 15.11
CA LEU A 97 37.50 -17.65 14.79
C LEU A 97 37.71 -19.01 15.48
N ASP A 98 37.66 -18.98 16.81
CA ASP A 98 37.95 -20.11 17.70
C ASP A 98 37.10 -21.36 17.42
N ASP A 99 35.89 -21.17 16.89
CA ASP A 99 34.95 -22.23 16.55
C ASP A 99 35.31 -23.03 15.30
N VAL A 100 36.07 -22.43 14.38
CA VAL A 100 36.50 -23.05 13.12
C VAL A 100 38.02 -23.19 13.02
N GLY A 101 38.78 -22.59 13.92
CA GLY A 101 40.23 -22.76 14.03
C GLY A 101 41.04 -21.84 13.10
N TYR A 102 40.58 -20.61 12.87
CA TYR A 102 41.19 -19.65 11.94
C TYR A 102 41.35 -18.25 12.56
N PHE A 103 42.31 -17.48 12.03
CA PHE A 103 42.33 -16.02 12.15
C PHE A 103 41.82 -15.40 10.85
N ALA A 104 40.87 -14.49 10.92
CA ALA A 104 40.46 -13.65 9.80
C ALA A 104 41.15 -12.28 9.89
N MET A 105 41.80 -11.88 8.81
CA MET A 105 42.57 -10.64 8.70
C MET A 105 41.76 -9.60 7.94
N GLU A 106 41.70 -8.39 8.50
CA GLU A 106 40.77 -7.36 8.03
C GLU A 106 41.46 -6.07 7.64
N LYS A 107 40.93 -5.47 6.59
CA LYS A 107 41.35 -4.16 6.11
C LYS A 107 40.12 -3.33 5.80
N ASP A 108 40.04 -2.12 6.35
CA ASP A 108 38.88 -1.24 6.18
C ASP A 108 37.54 -1.94 6.53
N ASN A 109 37.55 -2.84 7.53
CA ASN A 109 36.45 -3.72 7.97
C ASN A 109 36.03 -4.84 6.99
N ILE A 110 36.79 -5.06 5.92
CA ILE A 110 36.59 -6.17 4.98
C ILE A 110 37.52 -7.31 5.38
N VAL A 111 37.01 -8.55 5.43
CA VAL A 111 37.86 -9.73 5.59
C VAL A 111 38.52 -10.02 4.26
N GLU A 112 39.85 -9.90 4.21
CA GLU A 112 40.65 -10.10 3.00
C GLU A 112 41.30 -11.48 2.97
N GLU A 113 41.63 -12.03 4.14
CA GLU A 113 42.25 -13.35 4.26
C GLU A 113 41.78 -14.06 5.53
N ALA A 114 41.78 -15.40 5.53
CA ALA A 114 41.88 -16.15 6.77
C ALA A 114 42.93 -17.25 6.71
N TRP A 115 43.44 -17.61 7.88
CA TRP A 115 44.53 -18.55 8.05
C TRP A 115 44.25 -19.47 9.20
N SER A 116 44.43 -20.78 9.01
CA SER A 116 44.25 -21.74 10.08
C SER A 116 45.31 -21.53 11.16
N TYR A 117 45.03 -21.99 12.38
CA TYR A 117 46.01 -21.97 13.48
C TYR A 117 47.28 -22.80 13.22
N ASP A 118 47.27 -23.64 12.18
CA ASP A 118 48.44 -24.38 11.69
C ASP A 118 49.24 -23.64 10.60
N GLY A 119 48.82 -22.44 10.21
CA GLY A 119 49.52 -21.59 9.23
C GLY A 119 49.18 -21.89 7.78
N LYS A 120 48.00 -22.46 7.49
CA LYS A 120 47.52 -22.65 6.12
C LYS A 120 46.50 -21.56 5.76
N LYS A 121 46.72 -20.86 4.65
CA LYS A 121 45.75 -19.90 4.13
C LYS A 121 44.46 -20.65 3.76
N PHE A 122 43.32 -20.11 4.18
CA PHE A 122 42.01 -20.60 3.79
C PHE A 122 41.84 -20.37 2.28
N GLY A 123 41.50 -21.43 1.54
CA GLY A 123 41.50 -21.43 0.08
C GLY A 123 40.17 -21.02 -0.56
N TYR A 124 39.17 -20.65 0.25
CA TYR A 124 37.87 -20.21 -0.21
C TYR A 124 37.62 -18.77 0.23
N ASP A 125 36.65 -18.15 -0.41
CA ASP A 125 36.20 -16.81 -0.07
C ASP A 125 35.52 -16.77 1.31
N ILE A 126 35.55 -15.59 1.91
CA ILE A 126 35.02 -15.32 3.24
C ILE A 126 34.16 -14.07 3.15
N TYR A 127 32.95 -14.16 3.65
CA TYR A 127 31.97 -13.10 3.53
C TYR A 127 31.43 -12.70 4.90
N ARG A 128 30.88 -11.49 5.00
CA ARG A 128 30.12 -11.09 6.19
C ARG A 128 28.75 -11.74 6.11
N PHE A 129 28.41 -12.55 7.10
CA PHE A 129 27.09 -13.15 7.21
C PHE A 129 26.07 -12.08 7.58
N VAL A 130 24.94 -12.08 6.88
CA VAL A 130 23.84 -11.16 7.18
C VAL A 130 22.64 -11.94 7.70
N LYS A 131 22.19 -12.95 6.94
CA LYS A 131 20.99 -13.70 7.30
C LYS A 131 20.94 -15.06 6.61
N ARG A 132 20.66 -16.11 7.39
CA ARG A 132 20.38 -17.44 6.88
C ARG A 132 18.93 -17.56 6.44
N PHE A 133 18.70 -18.30 5.38
CA PHE A 133 17.39 -18.55 4.82
C PHE A 133 17.15 -20.05 4.61
N GLY A 134 16.13 -20.56 5.29
CA GLY A 134 15.81 -21.99 5.29
C GLY A 134 16.92 -22.86 5.92
N ASP A 135 16.65 -24.16 5.93
CA ASP A 135 17.59 -25.15 6.46
C ASP A 135 18.61 -25.61 5.40
N ASN A 136 18.30 -25.40 4.12
CA ASN A 136 19.06 -25.84 2.95
C ASN A 136 20.43 -25.16 2.75
N GLY A 137 20.81 -24.25 3.65
CA GLY A 137 22.14 -23.64 3.65
C GLY A 137 22.29 -22.42 2.73
N LEU A 138 21.18 -21.77 2.35
CA LEU A 138 21.22 -20.47 1.69
C LEU A 138 21.47 -19.36 2.73
N ALA A 139 22.35 -18.42 2.38
CA ALA A 139 22.60 -17.24 3.21
C ALA A 139 22.78 -15.99 2.36
N VAL A 140 22.24 -14.89 2.85
CA VAL A 140 22.56 -13.55 2.36
C VAL A 140 23.85 -13.11 3.05
N VAL A 141 24.80 -12.68 2.24
CA VAL A 141 26.09 -12.14 2.67
C VAL A 141 26.27 -10.70 2.19
N SER A 142 27.18 -9.96 2.82
CA SER A 142 27.55 -8.60 2.39
C SER A 142 29.04 -8.44 2.17
N ASN A 143 29.39 -7.47 1.32
CA ASN A 143 30.79 -7.08 1.07
C ASN A 143 31.43 -6.30 2.23
N ARG A 144 30.63 -5.75 3.17
CA ARG A 144 31.06 -4.97 4.34
C ARG A 144 30.10 -5.13 5.52
N PRO A 145 30.55 -4.91 6.77
CA PRO A 145 29.67 -4.89 7.93
C PRO A 145 28.80 -3.63 7.95
N GLY A 146 27.48 -3.80 8.08
CA GLY A 146 26.54 -2.70 8.36
C GLY A 146 25.57 -2.32 7.23
N LYS A 147 24.91 -1.17 7.39
CA LYS A 147 24.01 -0.54 6.40
C LYS A 147 24.65 0.75 5.89
N GLY A 148 24.73 0.94 4.59
CA GLY A 148 25.34 2.13 3.97
C GLY A 148 25.24 2.11 2.45
N ARG A 149 25.55 3.24 1.79
CA ARG A 149 25.37 3.42 0.34
C ARG A 149 26.19 2.45 -0.54
N ASP A 150 27.31 1.94 -0.02
CA ASP A 150 28.23 1.07 -0.75
C ASP A 150 28.15 -0.41 -0.32
N VAL A 151 27.22 -0.73 0.59
CA VAL A 151 27.00 -2.12 1.01
C VAL A 151 26.23 -2.82 -0.10
N ARG A 152 26.79 -3.93 -0.57
CA ARG A 152 26.19 -4.81 -1.57
C ARG A 152 25.92 -6.15 -0.94
N TYR A 153 24.80 -6.74 -1.33
CA TYR A 153 24.38 -8.07 -0.90
C TYR A 153 24.56 -9.07 -2.04
N ALA A 154 24.83 -10.31 -1.65
CA ALA A 154 24.89 -11.46 -2.53
C ALA A 154 24.23 -12.67 -1.84
N LEU A 155 23.96 -13.71 -2.62
CA LEU A 155 23.43 -14.96 -2.12
C LEU A 155 24.48 -16.06 -2.27
N VAL A 156 24.71 -16.80 -1.19
CA VAL A 156 25.58 -17.98 -1.17
C VAL A 156 24.79 -19.24 -0.82
N SER A 157 25.24 -20.38 -1.33
CA SER A 157 24.73 -21.71 -0.98
C SER A 157 25.83 -22.56 -0.34
N GLY A 158 25.47 -23.23 0.76
CA GLY A 158 26.42 -23.99 1.57
C GLY A 158 27.42 -23.09 2.29
N GLY A 159 28.42 -23.69 2.94
CA GLY A 159 29.35 -22.97 3.82
C GLY A 159 28.93 -23.03 5.30
N VAL A 160 29.67 -22.31 6.15
CA VAL A 160 29.48 -22.34 7.61
C VAL A 160 29.50 -20.93 8.18
N GLU A 161 28.46 -20.60 8.96
CA GLU A 161 28.42 -19.41 9.80
C GLU A 161 29.30 -19.61 11.04
N THR A 162 30.22 -18.69 11.27
CA THR A 162 31.03 -18.64 12.50
C THR A 162 30.32 -17.81 13.56
N LYS A 163 30.67 -18.02 14.83
CA LYS A 163 30.15 -17.22 15.96
C LYS A 163 30.45 -15.73 15.85
N SER A 164 31.47 -15.37 15.06
CA SER A 164 31.83 -13.97 14.79
C SER A 164 31.00 -13.33 13.67
N GLY A 165 30.03 -14.05 13.10
CA GLY A 165 29.19 -13.54 12.02
C GLY A 165 29.90 -13.52 10.67
N LEU A 166 30.87 -14.41 10.46
CA LEU A 166 31.46 -14.65 9.15
C LEU A 166 30.85 -15.88 8.50
N TRP A 167 30.75 -15.87 7.19
CA TRP A 167 30.40 -17.02 6.39
C TRP A 167 31.65 -17.53 5.68
N MET A 168 32.09 -18.74 6.02
CA MET A 168 33.30 -19.35 5.45
C MET A 168 32.94 -20.42 4.43
N GLY A 169 33.44 -20.25 3.20
CA GLY A 169 33.14 -21.13 2.08
C GLY A 169 31.71 -20.99 1.55
N GLY A 170 31.31 -21.94 0.70
CA GLY A 170 30.03 -21.89 -0.03
C GLY A 170 30.22 -21.41 -1.47
N GLU A 171 29.22 -21.68 -2.30
CA GLU A 171 29.16 -21.25 -3.69
C GLU A 171 28.35 -19.95 -3.79
N MET A 172 28.95 -18.92 -4.39
CA MET A 172 28.23 -17.68 -4.73
C MET A 172 27.21 -18.00 -5.82
N LEU A 173 25.93 -17.87 -5.49
CA LEU A 173 24.83 -17.99 -6.45
C LEU A 173 24.60 -16.71 -7.23
N THR A 174 24.97 -15.57 -6.62
CA THR A 174 24.88 -14.25 -7.23
C THR A 174 26.07 -13.39 -6.81
N ASP A 175 26.43 -12.42 -7.64
CA ASP A 175 27.48 -11.45 -7.30
C ASP A 175 26.99 -10.39 -6.29
N PHE A 176 27.92 -9.60 -5.73
CA PHE A 176 27.65 -8.46 -4.85
C PHE A 176 27.04 -7.28 -5.62
N ASP A 177 25.83 -7.48 -6.12
CA ASP A 177 25.18 -6.63 -7.11
C ASP A 177 23.89 -5.98 -6.60
N PHE A 178 23.41 -6.40 -5.43
CA PHE A 178 22.11 -6.00 -4.91
C PHE A 178 22.23 -4.93 -3.83
N ASP A 179 21.35 -3.93 -3.91
CA ASP A 179 21.30 -2.82 -2.94
C ASP A 179 20.64 -3.24 -1.64
N SER A 180 19.70 -4.20 -1.71
CA SER A 180 18.94 -4.67 -0.56
C SER A 180 18.28 -6.01 -0.84
N TYR A 181 17.70 -6.61 0.19
CA TYR A 181 16.98 -7.87 0.10
C TYR A 181 15.80 -7.88 1.07
N ASN A 182 14.78 -8.70 0.75
CA ASN A 182 13.67 -9.03 1.63
C ASN A 182 13.53 -10.55 1.73
N ILE A 183 13.20 -11.04 2.92
CA ILE A 183 12.86 -12.44 3.14
C ILE A 183 11.37 -12.52 3.45
N LEU A 184 10.65 -13.29 2.64
CA LEU A 184 9.21 -13.49 2.71
C LEU A 184 8.97 -14.91 3.21
N THR A 185 8.53 -15.06 4.46
CA THR A 185 8.26 -16.37 5.09
C THR A 185 6.77 -16.57 5.32
N TYR A 186 6.22 -17.68 4.84
CA TYR A 186 4.83 -18.09 5.09
C TYR A 186 4.75 -19.01 6.31
N ASN A 187 3.89 -18.69 7.28
CA ASN A 187 3.92 -19.26 8.64
C ASN A 187 3.53 -20.76 8.79
N ILE A 188 3.36 -21.54 7.71
CA ILE A 188 2.80 -22.91 7.81
C ILE A 188 3.54 -23.95 6.95
N LEU A 189 4.33 -23.53 5.96
CA LEU A 189 5.12 -24.44 5.13
C LEU A 189 6.53 -23.87 5.03
N THR A 190 7.54 -24.73 5.00
CA THR A 190 8.96 -24.43 4.83
C THR A 190 9.33 -23.68 3.52
N THR A 191 8.34 -23.14 2.82
CA THR A 191 8.48 -22.33 1.61
C THR A 191 8.52 -20.84 1.99
N GLY A 192 9.71 -20.26 1.90
CA GLY A 192 9.87 -18.81 1.84
C GLY A 192 10.39 -18.39 0.47
N TYR A 193 10.49 -17.08 0.25
CA TYR A 193 11.23 -16.50 -0.88
C TYR A 193 12.24 -15.47 -0.39
N ILE A 194 13.40 -15.40 -1.05
CA ILE A 194 14.31 -14.26 -0.96
C ILE A 194 14.07 -13.38 -2.18
N VAL A 195 13.85 -12.10 -1.93
CA VAL A 195 13.72 -11.08 -2.97
C VAL A 195 14.94 -10.19 -2.90
N LEU A 196 15.78 -10.25 -3.92
CA LEU A 196 16.95 -9.39 -4.10
C LEU A 196 16.56 -8.17 -4.93
N LYS A 197 16.98 -6.99 -4.48
CA LYS A 197 16.59 -5.71 -5.07
C LYS A 197 17.80 -4.95 -5.59
N LYS A 198 17.66 -4.37 -6.78
CA LYS A 198 18.66 -3.55 -7.46
C LYS A 198 17.98 -2.34 -8.07
N ASP A 199 18.62 -1.18 -7.96
CA ASP A 199 18.14 0.11 -8.43
C ASP A 199 16.71 0.44 -7.92
N GLY A 200 16.38 -0.01 -6.71
CA GLY A 200 15.07 0.16 -6.08
C GLY A 200 13.94 -0.74 -6.61
N GLY A 201 14.22 -1.62 -7.59
CA GLY A 201 13.27 -2.61 -8.11
C GLY A 201 13.55 -4.03 -7.60
N VAL A 202 12.61 -4.95 -7.86
CA VAL A 202 12.84 -6.39 -7.71
C VAL A 202 13.73 -6.83 -8.86
N ALA A 203 14.90 -7.36 -8.55
CA ALA A 203 15.85 -7.84 -9.55
C ALA A 203 15.79 -9.36 -9.68
N GLU A 204 15.66 -10.05 -8.55
CA GLU A 204 15.65 -11.50 -8.52
C GLU A 204 14.84 -12.02 -7.34
N VAL A 205 14.06 -13.08 -7.58
CA VAL A 205 13.34 -13.81 -6.53
C VAL A 205 13.83 -15.25 -6.58
N ARG A 206 14.18 -15.81 -5.42
CA ARG A 206 14.52 -17.22 -5.26
C ARG A 206 13.69 -17.88 -4.18
N ASP A 207 13.38 -19.15 -4.35
CA ASP A 207 12.79 -19.96 -3.29
C ASP A 207 13.85 -20.51 -2.32
N ALA A 208 13.40 -21.34 -1.37
CA ALA A 208 14.23 -21.96 -0.33
C ALA A 208 15.23 -23.01 -0.87
N ASP A 209 15.02 -23.51 -2.08
CA ASP A 209 15.94 -24.44 -2.76
C ASP A 209 16.96 -23.67 -3.63
N GLY A 210 16.71 -22.38 -3.86
CA GLY A 210 17.59 -21.49 -4.62
C GLY A 210 17.17 -21.35 -6.08
N ASP A 211 16.02 -21.88 -6.47
CA ASP A 211 15.49 -21.78 -7.84
C ASP A 211 14.99 -20.35 -8.12
N VAL A 212 15.19 -19.89 -9.37
CA VAL A 212 15.03 -18.49 -9.76
C VAL A 212 13.66 -18.22 -10.41
N TYR A 213 12.98 -17.17 -9.95
CA TYR A 213 11.69 -16.68 -10.43
C TYR A 213 11.81 -15.20 -10.85
N THR A 214 12.56 -14.90 -11.92
CA THR A 214 13.02 -13.52 -12.21
C THR A 214 12.12 -12.68 -13.11
N GLN A 215 11.52 -13.24 -14.17
CA GLN A 215 11.17 -12.39 -15.32
C GLN A 215 9.96 -11.46 -15.15
N SER A 216 9.16 -11.61 -14.09
CA SER A 216 7.91 -10.84 -13.95
C SER A 216 7.52 -10.57 -12.48
N ALA A 217 8.50 -10.39 -11.58
CA ALA A 217 8.22 -10.12 -10.17
C ALA A 217 8.29 -8.62 -9.86
N TYR A 218 7.28 -8.08 -9.15
CA TYR A 218 7.21 -6.66 -8.81
C TYR A 218 6.74 -6.44 -7.38
N GLU A 219 7.22 -5.37 -6.75
CA GLU A 219 6.77 -5.00 -5.41
C GLU A 219 5.41 -4.32 -5.46
N LYS A 220 4.43 -4.90 -4.75
CA LYS A 220 3.08 -4.39 -4.62
C LYS A 220 3.02 -3.29 -3.57
N ILE A 221 2.31 -2.21 -3.88
CA ILE A 221 2.08 -1.12 -2.92
C ILE A 221 1.05 -1.57 -1.89
N SER A 222 1.43 -1.51 -0.61
CA SER A 222 0.52 -1.78 0.49
C SER A 222 -0.61 -0.75 0.56
N GLY A 223 -1.83 -1.20 0.82
CA GLY A 223 -2.99 -0.33 1.03
C GLY A 223 -3.62 0.26 -0.22
N PHE A 224 -3.08 -0.03 -1.42
CA PHE A 224 -3.72 0.36 -2.67
C PHE A 224 -4.35 -0.86 -3.37
N SER A 225 -5.67 -0.83 -3.51
CA SER A 225 -6.43 -1.75 -4.36
C SER A 225 -7.72 -1.10 -4.82
N VAL A 226 -8.04 -1.25 -6.10
CA VAL A 226 -9.31 -0.80 -6.69
C VAL A 226 -9.87 -1.96 -7.49
N GLY A 227 -10.95 -2.57 -6.99
CA GLY A 227 -11.41 -3.86 -7.51
C GLY A 227 -10.33 -4.93 -7.36
N ASP A 228 -9.99 -5.59 -8.47
CA ASP A 228 -8.91 -6.59 -8.57
C ASP A 228 -7.57 -5.99 -9.06
N ILE A 229 -7.52 -4.66 -9.23
CA ILE A 229 -6.35 -3.91 -9.67
C ILE A 229 -5.56 -3.46 -8.46
N TYR A 230 -4.25 -3.64 -8.51
CA TYR A 230 -3.31 -3.10 -7.54
C TYR A 230 -2.19 -2.35 -8.26
N ALA A 231 -1.41 -1.61 -7.49
CA ALA A 231 -0.27 -0.88 -7.98
C ALA A 231 1.02 -1.60 -7.60
N VAL A 232 1.97 -1.59 -8.52
CA VAL A 232 3.33 -2.09 -8.32
C VAL A 232 4.34 -0.97 -8.54
N ARG A 233 5.54 -1.11 -7.98
CA ARG A 233 6.60 -0.10 -8.08
C ARG A 233 7.94 -0.66 -8.54
N THR A 234 8.74 0.25 -9.10
CA THR A 234 10.17 0.11 -9.35
C THR A 234 10.88 1.41 -8.95
N GLY A 235 12.21 1.40 -8.84
CA GLY A 235 12.97 2.59 -8.44
C GLY A 235 12.88 2.89 -6.95
N SER A 236 13.65 3.90 -6.50
CA SER A 236 13.63 4.33 -5.10
C SER A 236 13.66 5.85 -4.96
N GLY A 237 13.09 6.37 -3.87
CA GLY A 237 13.02 7.81 -3.60
C GLY A 237 12.34 8.57 -4.75
N LYS A 238 13.00 9.62 -5.25
CA LYS A 238 12.50 10.45 -6.37
C LYS A 238 12.40 9.70 -7.71
N ASP A 239 13.13 8.59 -7.84
CA ASP A 239 13.17 7.78 -9.06
C ASP A 239 12.14 6.64 -9.01
N THR A 240 11.31 6.58 -7.96
CA THR A 240 10.20 5.63 -7.86
C THR A 240 9.23 5.83 -9.01
N ARG A 241 8.86 4.73 -9.67
CA ARG A 241 7.83 4.68 -10.70
C ARG A 241 6.82 3.60 -10.39
N TYR A 242 5.58 3.87 -10.76
CA TYR A 242 4.43 3.03 -10.50
C TYR A 242 3.80 2.53 -11.78
N ALA A 243 3.18 1.36 -11.70
CA ALA A 243 2.36 0.78 -12.75
C ALA A 243 1.14 0.08 -12.13
N LEU A 244 0.10 -0.11 -12.92
CA LEU A 244 -1.07 -0.90 -12.53
C LEU A 244 -0.96 -2.33 -13.06
N ALA A 245 -1.43 -3.27 -12.24
CA ALA A 245 -1.33 -4.69 -12.49
C ALA A 245 -2.57 -5.42 -11.95
N ARG A 246 -2.83 -6.61 -12.50
CA ARG A 246 -3.93 -7.49 -12.12
C ARG A 246 -3.46 -8.96 -12.13
N GLY A 247 -4.00 -9.77 -11.23
CA GLY A 247 -3.67 -11.20 -11.14
C GLY A 247 -2.26 -11.45 -10.61
N GLY A 248 -1.60 -12.51 -11.08
CA GLY A 248 -0.28 -12.93 -10.62
C GLY A 248 -0.30 -13.65 -9.26
N TYR A 249 0.83 -14.25 -8.90
CA TYR A 249 1.01 -14.95 -7.63
C TYR A 249 1.62 -14.00 -6.59
N ASP A 250 0.92 -13.77 -5.47
CA ASP A 250 1.36 -12.87 -4.39
C ASP A 250 2.20 -13.63 -3.36
N PHE A 251 3.47 -13.26 -3.24
CA PHE A 251 4.44 -13.80 -2.29
C PHE A 251 4.56 -12.97 -1.01
N GLY A 252 3.50 -12.26 -0.58
CA GLY A 252 3.56 -11.42 0.61
C GLY A 252 4.08 -10.01 0.31
N GLY A 253 3.51 -9.39 -0.72
CA GLY A 253 3.85 -8.02 -1.14
C GLY A 253 4.77 -7.94 -2.35
N VAL A 254 5.17 -9.09 -2.92
CA VAL A 254 5.79 -9.19 -4.25
C VAL A 254 4.91 -10.07 -5.11
N VAL A 255 4.55 -9.59 -6.29
CA VAL A 255 3.66 -10.34 -7.20
C VAL A 255 4.44 -10.79 -8.42
N TRP A 256 4.34 -12.08 -8.76
CA TRP A 256 4.97 -12.69 -9.92
C TRP A 256 3.96 -12.97 -11.04
N GLU A 257 4.40 -12.71 -12.26
CA GLU A 257 3.62 -12.80 -13.51
C GLU A 257 2.26 -12.09 -13.46
N PRO A 258 2.20 -10.83 -13.00
CA PRO A 258 0.97 -10.09 -13.09
C PRO A 258 0.70 -9.65 -14.54
N ALA A 259 -0.58 -9.52 -14.89
CA ALA A 259 -0.99 -8.84 -16.11
C ALA A 259 -0.83 -7.33 -15.91
N MET A 260 0.18 -6.74 -16.54
CA MET A 260 0.43 -5.31 -16.50
C MET A 260 -0.63 -4.56 -17.31
N LEU A 261 -1.34 -3.63 -16.66
CA LEU A 261 -2.33 -2.76 -17.30
C LEU A 261 -1.70 -1.46 -17.83
N THR A 262 -0.54 -1.10 -17.27
CA THR A 262 0.27 0.06 -17.67
C THR A 262 1.76 -0.23 -17.58
N GLY A 263 2.58 0.65 -18.16
CA GLY A 263 4.03 0.71 -17.91
C GLY A 263 4.37 1.46 -16.61
N PHE A 264 5.67 1.50 -16.27
CA PHE A 264 6.24 2.22 -15.13
C PHE A 264 6.50 3.70 -15.44
N ASP A 265 5.47 4.40 -15.92
CA ASP A 265 5.59 5.80 -16.36
C ASP A 265 5.12 6.81 -15.29
N TYR A 266 4.50 6.32 -14.20
CA TYR A 266 3.78 7.16 -13.26
C TYR A 266 4.59 7.42 -11.99
N THR A 267 4.55 8.64 -11.49
CA THR A 267 5.18 9.09 -10.24
C THR A 267 4.20 9.12 -9.07
N MET A 268 2.91 8.95 -9.32
CA MET A 268 1.88 8.83 -8.29
C MET A 268 0.76 7.91 -8.78
N VAL A 269 0.19 7.14 -7.85
CA VAL A 269 -1.04 6.38 -8.01
C VAL A 269 -1.96 6.66 -6.82
N ARG A 270 -3.23 6.93 -7.08
CA ARG A 270 -4.23 7.24 -6.03
C ARG A 270 -5.59 6.69 -6.40
N GLY A 271 -6.27 6.08 -5.44
CA GLY A 271 -7.69 5.72 -5.56
C GLY A 271 -8.54 6.96 -5.36
N LEU A 272 -9.50 7.20 -6.26
CA LEU A 272 -10.45 8.31 -6.15
C LEU A 272 -11.78 7.79 -5.59
N ASN A 273 -12.05 8.15 -4.34
CA ASN A 273 -13.33 7.88 -3.68
C ASN A 273 -14.22 9.12 -3.74
N TYR A 274 -15.52 8.93 -3.94
CA TYR A 274 -16.51 10.00 -4.05
C TYR A 274 -17.21 10.35 -2.73
N SER A 275 -17.04 9.55 -1.67
CA SER A 275 -17.54 9.88 -0.34
C SER A 275 -16.46 10.56 0.50
N ASN A 276 -16.80 11.70 1.09
CA ASN A 276 -16.04 12.35 2.16
C ASN A 276 -16.50 11.89 3.56
N ASN A 277 -17.48 10.99 3.64
CA ASN A 277 -18.04 10.49 4.89
C ASN A 277 -17.36 9.17 5.26
N GLU A 278 -16.66 9.15 6.41
CA GLU A 278 -15.98 7.97 6.95
C GLU A 278 -16.93 6.79 7.23
N TYR A 279 -18.23 7.05 7.35
CA TYR A 279 -19.26 6.02 7.56
C TYR A 279 -19.87 5.49 6.25
N ASP A 280 -19.61 6.15 5.11
CA ASP A 280 -20.15 5.74 3.81
C ASP A 280 -19.06 4.99 3.03
N VAL A 281 -18.95 3.68 3.32
CA VAL A 281 -17.98 2.75 2.74
C VAL A 281 -18.42 2.38 1.32
N ARG A 282 -18.30 3.32 0.40
CA ARG A 282 -18.56 3.07 -1.03
C ARG A 282 -17.27 2.73 -1.77
N PRO A 283 -17.34 1.86 -2.80
CA PRO A 283 -16.15 1.42 -3.50
C PRO A 283 -15.47 2.59 -4.23
N THR A 284 -14.14 2.63 -4.17
CA THR A 284 -13.33 3.45 -5.07
C THR A 284 -13.58 2.99 -6.50
N LEU A 285 -14.01 3.89 -7.38
CA LEU A 285 -14.39 3.55 -8.77
C LEU A 285 -13.36 3.98 -9.80
N PHE A 286 -12.42 4.85 -9.42
CA PHE A 286 -11.41 5.39 -10.32
C PHE A 286 -10.03 5.37 -9.72
N ILE A 287 -9.05 5.31 -10.60
CA ILE A 287 -7.63 5.34 -10.30
C ILE A 287 -7.05 6.58 -10.99
N LEU A 288 -6.47 7.49 -10.22
CA LEU A 288 -5.68 8.61 -10.72
C LEU A 288 -4.21 8.20 -10.79
N LEU A 289 -3.62 8.43 -11.95
CA LEU A 289 -2.21 8.24 -12.24
C LEU A 289 -1.62 9.59 -12.67
N GLU A 290 -0.44 9.94 -12.17
CA GLU A 290 0.28 11.16 -12.58
C GLU A 290 1.68 10.80 -13.05
N LYS A 291 2.13 11.43 -14.15
CA LYS A 291 3.47 11.29 -14.72
C LYS A 291 4.38 12.42 -14.25
N SER A 292 5.68 12.27 -14.48
CA SER A 292 6.68 13.26 -14.07
C SER A 292 6.54 14.64 -14.74
N ASP A 293 5.87 14.72 -15.89
CA ASP A 293 5.58 15.97 -16.60
C ASP A 293 4.29 16.66 -16.11
N GLY A 294 3.66 16.13 -15.04
CA GLY A 294 2.39 16.61 -14.49
C GLY A 294 1.17 16.16 -15.27
N SER A 295 1.32 15.45 -16.39
CA SER A 295 0.18 14.87 -17.09
C SER A 295 -0.45 13.75 -16.27
N ARG A 296 -1.78 13.65 -16.35
CA ARG A 296 -2.58 12.74 -15.55
C ARG A 296 -3.37 11.81 -16.44
N GLU A 297 -3.65 10.63 -15.91
CA GLU A 297 -4.48 9.61 -16.52
C GLU A 297 -5.43 9.06 -15.47
N ILE A 298 -6.70 8.95 -15.82
CA ILE A 298 -7.73 8.40 -14.94
C ILE A 298 -8.25 7.13 -15.58
N ARG A 299 -8.25 6.05 -14.80
CA ARG A 299 -8.79 4.76 -15.20
C ARG A 299 -9.99 4.41 -14.35
N ASN A 300 -10.95 3.71 -14.94
CA ASN A 300 -12.08 3.15 -14.21
C ASN A 300 -11.69 1.87 -13.44
N ILE A 301 -12.64 1.30 -12.69
CA ILE A 301 -12.45 0.06 -11.91
C ILE A 301 -12.04 -1.16 -12.76
N ASP A 302 -12.31 -1.14 -14.06
CA ASP A 302 -11.88 -2.18 -15.00
C ASP A 302 -10.45 -1.97 -15.53
N GLY A 303 -9.83 -0.84 -15.19
CA GLY A 303 -8.49 -0.46 -15.63
C GLY A 303 -8.47 0.18 -17.02
N ARG A 304 -9.62 0.53 -17.60
CA ARG A 304 -9.71 1.23 -18.88
C ARG A 304 -9.48 2.71 -18.69
N VAL A 305 -8.79 3.35 -19.64
CA VAL A 305 -8.57 4.80 -19.63
C VAL A 305 -9.91 5.50 -19.83
N ALA A 306 -10.31 6.31 -18.86
CA ALA A 306 -11.44 7.21 -18.95
C ALA A 306 -10.97 8.58 -19.46
N LEU A 307 -9.98 9.19 -18.81
CA LEU A 307 -9.44 10.50 -19.18
C LEU A 307 -7.92 10.48 -19.19
N SER A 308 -7.31 11.30 -20.06
CA SER A 308 -5.87 11.51 -20.07
C SER A 308 -5.52 12.91 -20.56
N GLY A 309 -4.42 13.47 -20.07
CA GLY A 309 -3.89 14.75 -20.51
C GLY A 309 -3.55 15.68 -19.35
N GLN A 310 -3.62 16.98 -19.61
CA GLN A 310 -3.45 18.01 -18.59
C GLN A 310 -4.79 18.18 -17.86
N LEU A 311 -4.91 17.51 -16.72
CA LEU A 311 -6.12 17.48 -15.91
C LEU A 311 -5.84 18.23 -14.60
N PRO A 312 -5.93 19.58 -14.57
CA PRO A 312 -5.49 20.38 -13.44
C PRO A 312 -6.20 19.97 -12.14
N GLU A 313 -7.45 19.53 -12.26
CA GLU A 313 -8.24 19.04 -11.15
C GLU A 313 -9.33 18.08 -11.63
N VAL A 314 -9.45 16.93 -10.95
CA VAL A 314 -10.49 15.93 -11.21
C VAL A 314 -11.01 15.36 -9.91
N VAL A 315 -12.34 15.27 -9.83
CA VAL A 315 -13.08 14.86 -8.64
C VAL A 315 -14.02 13.73 -9.01
N PRO A 316 -13.95 12.57 -8.32
CA PRO A 316 -14.95 11.53 -8.51
C PRO A 316 -16.30 12.01 -8.00
N PHE A 317 -17.35 11.81 -8.77
CA PHE A 317 -18.71 12.22 -8.43
C PHE A 317 -19.68 11.09 -8.74
N TYR A 318 -19.97 10.25 -7.73
CA TYR A 318 -20.86 9.09 -7.86
C TYR A 318 -20.67 8.30 -9.15
N GLY A 319 -19.46 7.79 -9.39
CA GLY A 319 -19.07 7.02 -10.59
C GLY A 319 -19.05 7.80 -11.91
N MET A 320 -19.12 9.12 -11.83
CA MET A 320 -18.73 10.08 -12.87
C MET A 320 -17.46 10.86 -12.47
N LEU A 321 -16.98 11.71 -13.37
CA LEU A 321 -15.81 12.57 -13.16
C LEU A 321 -16.18 14.04 -13.38
N VAL A 322 -15.91 14.88 -12.40
CA VAL A 322 -15.97 16.34 -12.51
C VAL A 322 -14.56 16.85 -12.79
N VAL A 323 -14.36 17.54 -13.90
CA VAL A 323 -13.04 17.95 -14.39
C VAL A 323 -13.01 19.45 -14.57
N LYS A 324 -11.96 20.10 -14.07
CA LYS A 324 -11.77 21.55 -14.22
C LYS A 324 -11.39 21.91 -15.66
N GLY A 325 -12.22 22.73 -16.28
CA GLY A 325 -11.99 23.36 -17.58
C GLY A 325 -11.72 24.87 -17.45
N GLU A 326 -11.71 25.56 -18.59
CA GLU A 326 -11.39 27.00 -18.67
C GLU A 326 -12.44 27.89 -17.99
N ASN A 327 -13.73 27.52 -18.11
CA ASN A 327 -14.87 28.35 -17.68
C ASN A 327 -15.62 27.75 -16.47
N GLY A 328 -14.95 26.90 -15.68
CA GLY A 328 -15.59 26.15 -14.60
C GLY A 328 -15.28 24.67 -14.69
N TYR A 329 -16.21 23.86 -14.24
CA TYR A 329 -16.13 22.41 -14.29
C TYR A 329 -17.00 21.85 -15.40
N ASP A 330 -16.51 20.76 -15.97
CA ASP A 330 -17.21 19.93 -16.93
C ASP A 330 -17.45 18.56 -16.31
N LEU A 331 -18.59 17.96 -16.64
CA LEU A 331 -18.96 16.65 -16.15
C LEU A 331 -18.71 15.59 -17.24
N TYR A 332 -18.16 14.45 -16.83
CA TYR A 332 -17.82 13.32 -17.68
C TYR A 332 -18.44 12.04 -17.11
N ASN A 333 -18.95 11.18 -17.97
CA ASN A 333 -19.39 9.84 -17.59
C ASN A 333 -18.20 9.01 -17.07
N GLY A 334 -18.47 7.92 -16.37
CA GLY A 334 -17.44 7.04 -15.81
C GLY A 334 -16.58 6.31 -16.85
N ASP A 335 -17.03 6.29 -18.12
CA ASP A 335 -16.22 5.83 -19.26
C ASP A 335 -15.32 6.93 -19.85
N GLY A 336 -15.40 8.17 -19.34
CA GLY A 336 -14.65 9.31 -19.83
C GLY A 336 -15.33 10.10 -20.94
N THR A 337 -16.56 9.74 -21.34
CA THR A 337 -17.32 10.51 -22.33
C THR A 337 -17.76 11.85 -21.74
N LYS A 338 -17.39 12.96 -22.40
CA LYS A 338 -17.82 14.30 -22.01
C LYS A 338 -19.34 14.44 -22.16
N THR A 339 -20.00 14.98 -21.13
CA THR A 339 -21.44 15.28 -21.18
C THR A 339 -21.67 16.72 -21.68
N GLY A 340 -22.93 17.09 -21.93
CA GLY A 340 -23.31 18.48 -22.23
C GLY A 340 -23.35 19.39 -21.00
N VAL A 341 -23.07 18.88 -19.81
CA VAL A 341 -23.08 19.65 -18.55
C VAL A 341 -21.69 20.26 -18.32
N THR A 342 -21.55 21.54 -18.68
CA THR A 342 -20.27 22.25 -18.73
C THR A 342 -20.33 23.62 -18.07
N GLY A 343 -19.17 24.14 -17.64
CA GLY A 343 -19.01 25.50 -17.13
C GLY A 343 -19.71 25.79 -15.80
N PHE A 344 -19.92 24.78 -14.96
CA PHE A 344 -20.52 24.98 -13.63
C PHE A 344 -19.45 25.22 -12.56
N ARG A 345 -19.83 25.82 -11.42
CA ARG A 345 -18.96 25.95 -10.23
C ARG A 345 -19.36 25.02 -9.11
N ASN A 346 -20.66 24.85 -8.94
CA ASN A 346 -21.23 24.04 -7.88
C ASN A 346 -22.01 22.89 -8.51
N ILE A 347 -21.89 21.73 -7.89
CA ILE A 347 -22.66 20.54 -8.22
C ILE A 347 -23.28 20.01 -6.93
N PHE A 348 -24.56 19.72 -7.00
CA PHE A 348 -25.34 19.11 -5.94
C PHE A 348 -26.04 17.91 -6.52
N SER A 349 -26.24 16.87 -5.72
CA SER A 349 -27.10 15.77 -6.12
C SER A 349 -28.07 15.36 -5.04
N LYS A 350 -29.25 14.98 -5.49
CA LYS A 350 -30.30 14.39 -4.69
C LYS A 350 -30.65 13.03 -5.28
N GLN A 351 -30.50 11.97 -4.49
CA GLN A 351 -30.97 10.66 -4.89
C GLN A 351 -32.46 10.51 -4.55
N ILE A 352 -33.19 9.89 -5.46
CA ILE A 352 -34.56 9.45 -5.31
C ILE A 352 -34.50 8.02 -5.81
N GLU A 353 -34.72 7.01 -4.96
CA GLU A 353 -34.67 5.59 -5.33
C GLU A 353 -33.57 5.21 -6.35
N GLU A 354 -33.95 4.89 -7.60
CA GLU A 354 -33.08 4.45 -8.69
C GLU A 354 -32.49 5.60 -9.52
N TYR A 355 -32.88 6.86 -9.27
CA TYR A 355 -32.36 8.03 -9.99
C TYR A 355 -31.66 9.04 -9.07
N ARG A 356 -30.75 9.81 -9.66
CA ARG A 356 -30.09 10.92 -9.00
C ARG A 356 -30.28 12.17 -9.85
N ILE A 357 -30.97 13.15 -9.28
CA ILE A 357 -31.09 14.49 -9.86
C ILE A 357 -29.83 15.27 -9.48
N ILE A 358 -29.10 15.70 -10.48
CA ILE A 358 -27.87 16.47 -10.38
C ILE A 358 -28.21 17.91 -10.73
N LYS A 359 -27.97 18.82 -9.80
CA LYS A 359 -28.13 20.26 -9.98
C LYS A 359 -26.75 20.89 -10.12
N THR A 360 -26.52 21.59 -11.22
CA THR A 360 -25.30 22.37 -11.45
C THR A 360 -25.61 23.85 -11.53
N THR A 361 -24.75 24.68 -10.94
CA THR A 361 -24.89 26.14 -10.93
C THR A 361 -23.64 26.79 -11.52
N ALA A 362 -23.80 27.64 -12.53
CA ALA A 362 -22.73 28.41 -13.17
C ALA A 362 -22.45 29.75 -12.45
N ASP A 363 -21.35 30.44 -12.80
CA ASP A 363 -21.00 31.77 -12.26
C ASP A 363 -22.08 32.82 -12.51
N SER A 364 -22.79 32.71 -13.64
CA SER A 364 -23.92 33.59 -13.99
C SER A 364 -25.14 33.40 -13.07
N GLY A 365 -25.15 32.38 -12.22
CA GLY A 365 -26.31 31.93 -11.46
C GLY A 365 -27.25 31.03 -12.26
N GLU A 366 -26.93 30.69 -13.52
CA GLU A 366 -27.69 29.73 -14.30
C GLU A 366 -27.69 28.36 -13.61
N VAL A 367 -28.88 27.80 -13.39
CA VAL A 367 -29.08 26.49 -12.79
C VAL A 367 -29.54 25.52 -13.87
N ARG A 368 -28.88 24.36 -13.95
CA ARG A 368 -29.29 23.24 -14.79
C ARG A 368 -29.48 22.00 -13.94
N TYR A 369 -30.49 21.20 -14.28
CA TYR A 369 -30.67 19.89 -13.71
C TYR A 369 -30.35 18.82 -14.75
N SER A 370 -29.88 17.68 -14.30
CA SER A 370 -29.58 16.49 -15.12
C SER A 370 -29.87 15.26 -14.28
N VAL A 371 -30.00 14.11 -14.92
CA VAL A 371 -30.39 12.87 -14.25
C VAL A 371 -29.42 11.76 -14.59
N MET A 372 -29.02 11.04 -13.56
CA MET A 372 -28.24 9.82 -13.59
C MET A 372 -29.10 8.68 -13.06
N ASN A 373 -28.86 7.45 -13.52
CA ASN A 373 -29.36 6.28 -12.84
C ASN A 373 -28.43 5.92 -11.65
N ALA A 374 -28.98 5.82 -10.43
CA ALA A 374 -28.23 5.54 -9.22
C ALA A 374 -27.73 4.10 -9.13
N ILE A 375 -28.35 3.16 -9.86
CA ILE A 375 -27.93 1.75 -9.94
C ILE A 375 -26.71 1.63 -10.87
N ASP A 376 -26.77 2.23 -12.07
CA ASP A 376 -25.63 2.20 -13.00
C ASP A 376 -24.48 3.10 -12.54
N GLY A 377 -24.82 4.17 -11.81
CA GLY A 377 -23.91 5.10 -11.17
C GLY A 377 -22.77 5.60 -12.05
N SER A 378 -22.84 5.51 -13.37
CA SER A 378 -21.68 5.78 -14.24
C SER A 378 -22.01 6.64 -15.44
N ARG A 379 -23.29 6.94 -15.66
CA ARG A 379 -23.70 7.72 -16.82
C ARG A 379 -24.91 8.62 -16.56
N LEU A 380 -24.90 9.80 -17.18
CA LEU A 380 -26.12 10.60 -17.32
C LEU A 380 -27.07 9.96 -18.32
N ILE A 381 -28.32 9.85 -17.90
CA ILE A 381 -29.42 9.39 -18.76
C ILE A 381 -30.19 10.56 -19.36
N LEU A 382 -30.16 11.74 -18.73
CA LEU A 382 -30.83 12.94 -19.21
C LEU A 382 -30.06 14.21 -18.84
N GLU A 383 -29.95 15.12 -19.80
CA GLU A 383 -29.34 16.43 -19.63
C GLU A 383 -30.42 17.53 -19.76
N ASN A 384 -30.22 18.66 -19.09
CA ASN A 384 -31.16 19.79 -19.08
C ASN A 384 -32.58 19.37 -18.66
N TYR A 385 -32.65 18.55 -17.62
CA TYR A 385 -33.89 18.18 -16.97
C TYR A 385 -34.60 19.44 -16.46
N ASP A 386 -35.86 19.61 -16.85
CA ASP A 386 -36.72 20.68 -16.31
C ASP A 386 -37.62 20.07 -15.23
N GLU A 387 -37.11 20.09 -14.00
CA GLU A 387 -37.82 19.60 -12.82
C GLU A 387 -39.19 20.29 -12.67
N ASN A 388 -39.26 21.61 -12.93
CA ASN A 388 -40.50 22.36 -12.81
C ASN A 388 -41.52 21.92 -13.85
N ALA A 389 -41.12 21.78 -15.12
CA ALA A 389 -42.03 21.33 -16.18
C ALA A 389 -42.56 19.91 -15.93
N VAL A 390 -41.72 18.99 -15.44
CA VAL A 390 -42.17 17.64 -15.08
C VAL A 390 -43.12 17.68 -13.88
N CYS A 391 -42.79 18.45 -12.85
CA CYS A 391 -43.66 18.62 -11.70
C CYS A 391 -44.99 19.28 -12.10
N ASP A 392 -45.01 20.31 -12.94
CA ASP A 392 -46.24 20.95 -13.41
C ASP A 392 -47.12 20.00 -14.23
N ARG A 393 -46.51 19.04 -14.93
CA ARG A 393 -47.23 18.09 -15.76
C ARG A 393 -47.77 16.88 -15.00
N TYR A 394 -47.01 16.36 -14.04
CA TYR A 394 -47.28 15.03 -13.47
C TYR A 394 -47.48 15.03 -11.94
N TYR A 395 -47.04 16.07 -11.24
CA TYR A 395 -46.97 16.04 -9.77
C TYR A 395 -48.34 15.83 -9.13
N ASP A 396 -49.38 16.52 -9.61
CA ASP A 396 -50.73 16.39 -9.03
C ASP A 396 -51.29 14.98 -9.18
N ALA A 397 -51.03 14.32 -10.32
CA ALA A 397 -51.45 12.93 -10.55
C ALA A 397 -50.67 11.97 -9.64
N ILE A 398 -49.35 12.15 -9.52
CA ILE A 398 -48.50 11.37 -8.62
C ILE A 398 -48.96 11.54 -7.16
N LEU A 399 -49.19 12.78 -6.73
CA LEU A 399 -49.63 13.11 -5.37
C LEU A 399 -50.99 12.49 -5.06
N ALA A 400 -51.92 12.49 -6.02
CA ALA A 400 -53.21 11.82 -5.88
C ALA A 400 -53.04 10.30 -5.69
N THR A 401 -52.23 9.64 -6.51
CA THR A 401 -51.94 8.20 -6.38
C THR A 401 -51.30 7.86 -5.03
N VAL A 402 -50.31 8.63 -4.59
CA VAL A 402 -49.64 8.42 -3.29
C VAL A 402 -50.61 8.66 -2.12
N THR A 403 -51.47 9.67 -2.23
CA THR A 403 -52.51 9.93 -1.23
C THR A 403 -53.49 8.77 -1.11
N GLU A 404 -53.90 8.18 -2.23
CA GLU A 404 -54.75 6.98 -2.22
C GLU A 404 -54.02 5.76 -1.62
N LEU A 405 -52.73 5.57 -1.94
CA LEU A 405 -51.90 4.53 -1.32
C LEU A 405 -51.89 4.66 0.21
N VAL A 406 -51.54 5.84 0.73
CA VAL A 406 -51.43 6.05 2.18
C VAL A 406 -52.78 5.82 2.88
N ARG A 407 -53.89 6.25 2.27
CA ARG A 407 -55.24 5.97 2.80
C ARG A 407 -55.56 4.48 2.80
N ALA A 408 -55.23 3.77 1.72
CA ALA A 408 -55.47 2.34 1.60
C ALA A 408 -54.64 1.53 2.61
N VAL A 409 -53.36 1.87 2.78
CA VAL A 409 -52.47 1.30 3.80
C VAL A 409 -53.03 1.55 5.20
N LYS A 410 -53.38 2.80 5.53
CA LYS A 410 -53.89 3.15 6.87
C LYS A 410 -55.15 2.38 7.26
N ASN A 411 -56.04 2.17 6.29
CA ASN A 411 -57.32 1.51 6.50
C ASN A 411 -57.24 -0.02 6.30
N ASP A 412 -56.05 -0.57 6.04
CA ASP A 412 -55.84 -1.97 5.67
C ASP A 412 -56.78 -2.40 4.49
N ASP A 413 -57.05 -1.49 3.55
CA ASP A 413 -57.94 -1.70 2.39
C ASP A 413 -57.18 -2.33 1.22
N PHE A 414 -57.07 -3.66 1.26
CA PHE A 414 -56.39 -4.42 0.22
C PHE A 414 -57.07 -4.36 -1.16
N ALA A 415 -58.36 -3.99 -1.25
CA ALA A 415 -59.03 -3.83 -2.53
C ALA A 415 -58.61 -2.51 -3.19
N ALA A 416 -58.47 -1.44 -2.40
CA ALA A 416 -57.89 -0.17 -2.86
C ALA A 416 -56.41 -0.31 -3.19
N LEU A 417 -55.62 -1.01 -2.36
CA LEU A 417 -54.19 -1.24 -2.63
C LEU A 417 -53.96 -1.92 -3.99
N ARG A 418 -54.75 -2.94 -4.35
CA ARG A 418 -54.64 -3.62 -5.65
C ARG A 418 -54.91 -2.70 -6.84
N LYS A 419 -55.63 -1.58 -6.67
CA LYS A 419 -55.85 -0.59 -7.74
C LYS A 419 -54.64 0.32 -7.94
N VAL A 420 -54.04 0.79 -6.85
CA VAL A 420 -52.97 1.79 -6.88
C VAL A 420 -51.57 1.19 -6.95
N VAL A 421 -51.36 -0.03 -6.48
CA VAL A 421 -50.09 -0.76 -6.58
C VAL A 421 -50.03 -1.51 -7.90
N ALA A 422 -48.89 -1.44 -8.59
CA ALA A 422 -48.67 -2.04 -9.91
C ALA A 422 -48.53 -3.57 -9.84
N ASP A 423 -47.82 -4.09 -8.83
CA ASP A 423 -47.56 -5.51 -8.62
C ASP A 423 -48.46 -6.09 -7.51
N GLU A 424 -49.28 -7.07 -7.87
CA GLU A 424 -50.17 -7.75 -6.91
C GLU A 424 -49.40 -8.56 -5.86
N GLU A 425 -48.20 -9.05 -6.22
CA GLU A 425 -47.35 -9.79 -5.28
C GLU A 425 -46.87 -8.91 -4.13
N LEU A 426 -46.61 -7.62 -4.38
CA LEU A 426 -46.25 -6.66 -3.34
C LEU A 426 -47.39 -6.51 -2.31
N VAL A 427 -48.64 -6.43 -2.77
CA VAL A 427 -49.81 -6.35 -1.89
C VAL A 427 -49.99 -7.64 -1.08
N ARG A 428 -49.83 -8.79 -1.72
CA ARG A 428 -49.91 -10.11 -1.05
C ARG A 428 -48.85 -10.26 0.03
N LYS A 429 -47.61 -9.83 -0.25
CA LYS A 429 -46.51 -9.84 0.71
C LYS A 429 -46.78 -8.91 1.89
N TYR A 430 -47.26 -7.69 1.61
CA TYR A 430 -47.66 -6.75 2.66
C TYR A 430 -48.78 -7.30 3.56
N GLU A 431 -49.81 -7.93 2.98
CA GLU A 431 -50.91 -8.57 3.73
C GLU A 431 -50.38 -9.67 4.68
N ALA A 432 -49.47 -10.53 4.19
CA ALA A 432 -48.83 -11.55 5.01
C ALA A 432 -47.93 -10.95 6.10
N LEU A 433 -47.18 -9.89 5.77
CA LEU A 433 -46.28 -9.21 6.69
C LEU A 433 -47.04 -8.52 7.83
N LEU A 434 -48.14 -7.85 7.52
CA LEU A 434 -49.05 -7.25 8.50
C LEU A 434 -49.68 -8.31 9.40
N GLY A 435 -50.07 -9.46 8.84
CA GLY A 435 -50.57 -10.60 9.60
C GLY A 435 -49.55 -11.14 10.62
N ARG A 436 -48.28 -11.30 10.20
CA ARG A 436 -47.18 -11.69 11.10
C ARG A 436 -46.94 -10.67 12.21
N TYR A 437 -46.89 -9.39 11.85
CA TYR A 437 -46.71 -8.29 12.80
C TYR A 437 -47.82 -8.27 13.86
N ASN A 438 -49.09 -8.39 13.43
CA ASN A 438 -50.26 -8.43 14.32
C ASN A 438 -50.28 -9.68 15.21
N ALA A 439 -49.67 -10.78 14.78
CA ALA A 439 -49.48 -11.99 15.57
C ALA A 439 -48.29 -11.89 16.56
N GLY A 440 -47.56 -10.77 16.57
CA GLY A 440 -46.42 -10.53 17.45
C GLY A 440 -45.08 -11.02 16.92
N ASP A 441 -45.01 -11.54 15.69
CA ASP A 441 -43.77 -11.95 15.04
C ASP A 441 -43.08 -10.74 14.38
N ARG A 442 -41.97 -10.30 14.98
CA ARG A 442 -41.18 -9.14 14.55
C ARG A 442 -39.84 -9.50 13.89
N ALA A 443 -39.55 -10.78 13.70
CA ALA A 443 -38.25 -11.21 13.19
C ALA A 443 -38.14 -11.05 11.66
N GLY A 444 -37.08 -10.38 11.20
CA GLY A 444 -36.71 -10.29 9.78
C GLY A 444 -37.68 -9.51 8.90
N LEU A 445 -38.34 -8.48 9.42
CA LEU A 445 -39.34 -7.69 8.67
C LEU A 445 -38.71 -6.69 7.67
N THR A 446 -37.42 -6.35 7.79
CA THR A 446 -36.79 -5.19 7.12
C THR A 446 -36.30 -5.42 5.69
N ASP A 447 -36.19 -6.67 5.23
CA ASP A 447 -35.43 -6.99 4.01
C ASP A 447 -36.32 -7.19 2.75
N ASP A 448 -37.63 -6.95 2.86
CA ASP A 448 -38.60 -7.12 1.76
C ASP A 448 -39.19 -5.76 1.33
N PRO A 449 -39.35 -5.47 0.02
CA PRO A 449 -39.96 -4.22 -0.46
C PRO A 449 -41.36 -3.92 0.09
N SER A 450 -42.11 -4.93 0.55
CA SER A 450 -43.39 -4.74 1.24
C SER A 450 -43.25 -4.12 2.63
N PHE A 451 -42.04 -4.07 3.20
CA PHE A 451 -41.75 -3.39 4.45
C PHE A 451 -42.03 -1.89 4.37
N GLY A 452 -41.80 -1.23 3.24
CA GLY A 452 -42.13 0.20 3.08
C GLY A 452 -43.62 0.49 3.33
N LEU A 453 -44.50 -0.39 2.86
CA LEU A 453 -45.94 -0.31 3.13
C LEU A 453 -46.28 -0.56 4.61
N LEU A 454 -45.61 -1.53 5.25
CA LEU A 454 -45.76 -1.74 6.69
C LEU A 454 -45.24 -0.53 7.49
N ASN A 455 -44.14 0.08 7.05
CA ASN A 455 -43.57 1.26 7.69
C ASN A 455 -44.53 2.45 7.63
N LEU A 456 -45.14 2.68 6.46
CA LEU A 456 -46.24 3.64 6.30
C LEU A 456 -47.43 3.35 7.24
N ARG A 457 -47.72 2.07 7.51
CA ARG A 457 -48.79 1.68 8.44
C ARG A 457 -48.44 1.92 9.90
N LEU A 458 -47.17 1.73 10.28
CA LEU A 458 -46.71 1.76 11.67
C LEU A 458 -46.37 3.17 12.16
N ASN A 459 -45.74 3.99 11.32
CA ASN A 459 -45.16 5.27 11.76
C ASN A 459 -46.07 6.49 11.58
N TYR A 460 -47.21 6.35 10.91
CA TYR A 460 -48.08 7.48 10.55
C TYR A 460 -49.45 7.39 11.23
N TYR A 461 -49.45 6.99 12.50
CA TYR A 461 -50.62 7.07 13.36
C TYR A 461 -51.12 8.53 13.41
N GLU A 462 -52.43 8.73 13.32
CA GLU A 462 -53.10 10.07 13.34
C GLU A 462 -53.01 10.93 12.08
N PHE A 463 -52.21 10.56 11.08
CA PHE A 463 -52.19 11.29 9.81
C PHE A 463 -53.57 11.25 9.12
N ASN A 464 -54.13 12.41 8.75
CA ASN A 464 -55.48 12.50 8.17
C ASN A 464 -55.61 11.90 6.75
N GLY A 465 -54.53 11.33 6.22
CA GLY A 465 -54.49 10.73 4.89
C GLY A 465 -54.39 11.75 3.77
N THR A 466 -53.83 12.93 4.01
CA THR A 466 -53.58 13.96 2.98
C THR A 466 -52.10 14.30 2.94
N VAL A 467 -51.39 13.74 1.95
CA VAL A 467 -49.96 13.97 1.74
C VAL A 467 -49.74 15.41 1.30
N THR A 468 -48.81 16.10 1.95
CA THR A 468 -48.35 17.43 1.55
C THR A 468 -46.90 17.35 1.12
N ALA A 469 -46.61 17.90 -0.05
CA ALA A 469 -45.26 18.07 -0.54
C ALA A 469 -44.47 19.02 0.38
N SER A 470 -43.36 18.56 0.96
CA SER A 470 -42.35 19.48 1.49
C SER A 470 -41.61 20.18 0.34
N GLU A 471 -41.34 19.42 -0.73
CA GLU A 471 -40.73 19.88 -1.99
C GLU A 471 -41.41 19.19 -3.19
N ARG A 472 -41.64 19.92 -4.29
CA ARG A 472 -42.17 19.36 -5.55
C ARG A 472 -41.02 18.74 -6.34
N VAL A 473 -40.64 17.52 -5.99
CA VAL A 473 -39.57 16.77 -6.67
C VAL A 473 -40.13 15.48 -7.25
N ALA A 474 -40.06 15.36 -8.58
CA ALA A 474 -40.39 14.16 -9.32
C ALA A 474 -39.39 13.96 -10.45
N PHE A 475 -39.28 12.74 -10.96
CA PHE A 475 -38.65 12.39 -12.22
C PHE A 475 -39.58 11.43 -12.98
N VAL A 476 -39.67 11.60 -14.30
CA VAL A 476 -40.45 10.70 -15.17
C VAL A 476 -39.60 10.36 -16.38
N ASP A 477 -39.20 9.09 -16.48
CA ASP A 477 -38.60 8.55 -17.69
C ASP A 477 -39.71 8.23 -18.69
N ALA A 478 -39.86 9.09 -19.69
CA ALA A 478 -40.85 8.94 -20.74
C ALA A 478 -40.64 7.68 -21.62
N GLN A 479 -39.43 7.11 -21.66
CA GLN A 479 -39.12 5.94 -22.48
C GLN A 479 -39.51 4.64 -21.79
N SER A 480 -39.13 4.47 -20.52
CA SER A 480 -39.48 3.28 -19.74
C SER A 480 -40.88 3.37 -19.09
N GLY A 481 -41.45 4.58 -19.04
CA GLY A 481 -42.66 4.87 -18.28
C GLY A 481 -42.42 4.86 -16.76
N ARG A 482 -41.19 4.69 -16.27
CA ARG A 482 -40.89 4.76 -14.84
C ARG A 482 -40.97 6.21 -14.36
N ALA A 483 -41.47 6.38 -13.15
CA ALA A 483 -41.49 7.67 -12.49
C ALA A 483 -41.09 7.49 -11.03
N GLU A 484 -40.43 8.48 -10.48
CA GLU A 484 -40.06 8.50 -9.07
C GLU A 484 -40.41 9.85 -8.50
N ALA A 485 -40.85 9.85 -7.25
CA ALA A 485 -41.19 11.08 -6.57
C ALA A 485 -40.80 11.02 -5.11
N LEU A 486 -40.40 12.18 -4.59
CA LEU A 486 -40.20 12.39 -3.17
C LEU A 486 -41.47 12.98 -2.58
N PHE A 487 -41.87 12.48 -1.43
CA PHE A 487 -42.95 13.05 -0.64
C PHE A 487 -42.58 12.98 0.84
N THR A 488 -42.99 13.99 1.58
CA THR A 488 -42.84 13.97 3.03
C THR A 488 -44.17 13.55 3.61
N VAL A 489 -44.14 12.50 4.40
CA VAL A 489 -45.29 12.16 5.23
C VAL A 489 -44.97 12.69 6.62
N PRO A 490 -45.77 13.62 7.16
CA PRO A 490 -45.51 14.13 8.50
C PRO A 490 -45.79 13.03 9.52
N ILE A 491 -44.80 12.72 10.37
CA ILE A 491 -45.04 11.97 11.61
C ILE A 491 -45.49 12.98 12.66
N TYR A 492 -46.65 12.72 13.28
CA TYR A 492 -47.05 13.46 14.46
C TYR A 492 -46.61 12.65 15.69
N ASP A 493 -45.45 12.99 16.24
CA ASP A 493 -45.05 12.61 17.59
C ASP A 493 -45.19 13.85 18.48
N GLU A 494 -46.10 13.80 19.45
CA GLU A 494 -46.36 14.90 20.41
C GLU A 494 -45.09 15.33 21.19
N THR A 495 -44.03 14.52 21.18
CA THR A 495 -42.77 14.79 21.88
C THR A 495 -41.63 15.27 20.98
N HIS A 496 -41.65 14.96 19.67
CA HIS A 496 -40.61 15.35 18.71
C HIS A 496 -41.21 15.55 17.31
N PRO A 497 -41.45 16.80 16.84
CA PRO A 497 -41.88 17.03 15.47
C PRO A 497 -40.70 16.76 14.51
N MET A 498 -40.51 15.50 14.10
CA MET A 498 -39.59 15.13 13.03
C MET A 498 -40.40 14.76 11.77
N GLY A 499 -40.21 15.52 10.69
CA GLY A 499 -40.71 15.13 9.37
C GLY A 499 -39.80 14.07 8.76
N TYR A 500 -40.37 12.94 8.34
CA TYR A 500 -39.64 11.94 7.56
C TYR A 500 -40.02 12.09 6.09
N SER A 501 -39.00 12.09 5.23
CA SER A 501 -39.17 12.05 3.78
C SER A 501 -39.13 10.60 3.32
N GLU A 502 -40.18 10.18 2.61
CA GLU A 502 -40.30 8.85 2.01
C GLU A 502 -40.19 8.99 0.49
N THR A 503 -39.64 7.98 -0.16
CA THR A 503 -39.55 7.91 -1.61
C THR A 503 -40.51 6.86 -2.15
N VAL A 504 -41.11 7.16 -3.31
CA VAL A 504 -41.94 6.19 -4.03
C VAL A 504 -41.40 6.00 -5.42
N SER A 505 -41.36 4.73 -5.83
CA SER A 505 -41.25 4.35 -7.22
C SER A 505 -42.63 4.12 -7.80
N LEU A 506 -42.87 4.67 -8.99
CA LEU A 506 -44.11 4.55 -9.74
C LEU A 506 -43.83 4.03 -11.16
N VAL A 507 -44.84 3.41 -11.74
CA VAL A 507 -44.90 3.07 -13.16
C VAL A 507 -46.09 3.81 -13.77
N SER A 508 -45.81 4.58 -14.82
CA SER A 508 -46.81 5.24 -15.63
C SER A 508 -47.47 4.25 -16.59
N ASP A 509 -48.77 4.43 -16.82
CA ASP A 509 -49.51 3.71 -17.87
C ASP A 509 -49.35 4.35 -19.27
N GLY A 510 -48.51 5.39 -19.39
CA GLY A 510 -48.30 6.16 -20.63
C GLY A 510 -49.45 7.10 -21.01
N LYS A 511 -50.53 7.15 -20.20
CA LYS A 511 -51.70 8.02 -20.38
C LYS A 511 -51.81 9.11 -19.31
N GLY A 512 -50.78 9.24 -18.47
CA GLY A 512 -50.73 10.21 -17.38
C GLY A 512 -51.24 9.69 -16.04
N ASN A 513 -51.58 8.40 -15.94
CA ASN A 513 -51.84 7.77 -14.65
C ASN A 513 -50.59 7.04 -14.16
N PHE A 514 -50.51 6.84 -12.85
CA PHE A 514 -49.40 6.20 -12.17
C PHE A 514 -49.89 5.11 -11.22
N ARG A 515 -49.09 4.06 -11.08
CA ARG A 515 -49.26 3.00 -10.07
C ARG A 515 -47.96 2.79 -9.32
N ILE A 516 -48.04 2.49 -8.03
CA ILE A 516 -46.90 2.32 -7.13
C ILE A 516 -46.21 0.99 -7.41
N SER A 517 -44.92 0.99 -7.70
CA SER A 517 -44.11 -0.23 -7.83
C SER A 517 -43.33 -0.55 -6.57
N ALA A 518 -42.90 0.46 -5.82
CA ALA A 518 -42.20 0.29 -4.56
C ALA A 518 -42.35 1.53 -3.67
N VAL A 519 -42.16 1.33 -2.37
CA VAL A 519 -42.02 2.40 -1.37
C VAL A 519 -40.69 2.16 -0.68
N GLY A 520 -39.69 3.00 -0.94
CA GLY A 520 -38.41 2.94 -0.27
C GLY A 520 -38.45 3.67 1.07
N TYR A 521 -37.45 3.37 1.89
CA TYR A 521 -37.26 3.92 3.22
C TYR A 521 -35.94 4.70 3.26
N HIS A 522 -35.96 5.83 3.96
CA HIS A 522 -34.83 6.71 4.30
C HIS A 522 -34.25 7.62 3.20
N LEU A 523 -34.50 8.92 3.36
CA LEU A 523 -33.48 9.95 3.20
C LEU A 523 -33.14 10.50 4.59
N PHE A 524 -31.95 10.18 5.10
CA PHE A 524 -31.22 11.23 5.80
C PHE A 524 -30.81 12.21 4.71
N ASP A 525 -31.31 13.44 4.77
CA ASP A 525 -30.63 14.56 4.11
C ASP A 525 -29.25 14.68 4.78
N TYR A 526 -28.30 13.87 4.35
CA TYR A 526 -26.91 14.30 4.36
C TYR A 526 -26.74 15.08 3.07
N PRO A 527 -26.78 16.43 3.12
CA PRO A 527 -26.37 17.22 1.98
C PRO A 527 -24.89 16.94 1.75
N ASP A 528 -24.58 16.04 0.83
CA ASP A 528 -23.24 15.97 0.25
C ASP A 528 -23.10 17.16 -0.71
N MET A 529 -22.96 18.35 -0.14
CA MET A 529 -22.43 19.48 -0.86
C MET A 529 -20.93 19.27 -0.99
N LEU A 530 -20.47 18.96 -2.21
CA LEU A 530 -19.11 19.28 -2.59
C LEU A 530 -19.01 20.81 -2.67
N TYR A 531 -18.78 21.46 -1.51
CA TYR A 531 -18.35 22.85 -1.47
C TYR A 531 -16.95 22.92 -2.05
N TYR A 532 -16.87 23.34 -3.30
CA TYR A 532 -15.63 23.81 -3.87
C TYR A 532 -15.42 25.28 -3.52
N ASN A 533 -15.11 25.53 -2.25
CA ASN A 533 -14.40 26.75 -1.89
C ASN A 533 -12.94 26.50 -2.23
N GLY A 534 -12.43 27.20 -3.24
CA GLY A 534 -11.00 27.48 -3.29
C GLY A 534 -10.65 28.29 -2.04
N GLN A 535 -10.41 27.62 -0.91
CA GLN A 535 -9.61 28.20 0.14
C GLN A 535 -8.18 28.12 -0.36
N GLU A 536 -7.72 29.27 -0.82
CA GLU A 536 -6.33 29.68 -0.64
C GLU A 536 -5.91 29.27 0.78
N ASP A 537 -4.97 28.34 0.88
CA ASP A 537 -4.01 28.34 1.97
C ASP A 537 -3.25 29.67 1.87
N ALA A 538 -3.80 30.70 2.51
CA ALA A 538 -3.07 31.89 2.90
C ALA A 538 -2.59 31.68 4.35
N ASP A 539 -1.27 31.51 4.45
CA ASP A 539 -0.36 31.45 5.60
C ASP A 539 -0.24 30.15 6.40
#